data_AF-A0A970K8Y7-F1
#
_entry.id   AF-A0A970K8Y7-F1
#
_cell.length_a   1.000
_cell.length_b   1.000
_cell.length_c   1.000
_cell.angle_alpha   90.00
_cell.angle_beta   90.00
_cell.angle_gamma   90.00
#
_symmetry.space_group_name_H-M   'P 1'
#
loop_
_entity.id
_entity.type
_entity.pdbx_description
1 polymer ?
#
loop_
_entity_poly.entity_id
_entity_poly.type
_entity_poly.pdbx_seq_one_letter_code
_entity_poly.pdbx_strand_id
1 'polypeptide(L)'
;VAQKLHHDPEQVVDHLNCRLGKWYANVTDPVTLEVFEKYAARPHEEIHDLARQAVTLNNEGQHEEALEVIAKMHQYSNEIIAAIDQIMHAGSN
;
A
#
# COMPACT_ATOMS: atom_id res chain seq x y z
N VAL A 1 -2.31 -27.95 4.16
CA VAL A 1 -3.63 -27.41 4.56
C VAL A 1 -3.71 -26.03 3.96
N ALA A 2 -4.51 -25.83 2.90
CA ALA A 2 -4.72 -24.49 2.36
C ALA A 2 -5.47 -23.71 3.45
N GLN A 3 -4.75 -22.86 4.17
CA GLN A 3 -5.36 -22.02 5.19
C GLN A 3 -6.24 -21.05 4.41
N LYS A 4 -7.55 -21.33 4.36
CA LYS A 4 -8.56 -20.36 3.93
C LYS A 4 -8.48 -19.21 4.93
N LEU A 5 -7.64 -18.23 4.62
CA LEU A 5 -7.54 -16.96 5.32
C LEU A 5 -8.82 -16.20 4.99
N HIS A 6 -9.92 -16.57 5.64
CA HIS A 6 -11.12 -15.76 5.65
C HIS A 6 -10.83 -14.55 6.53
N HIS A 7 -10.52 -13.44 5.89
CA HIS A 7 -10.38 -12.13 6.53
C HIS A 7 -11.59 -11.27 6.15
N ASP A 8 -12.01 -10.42 7.07
CA ASP A 8 -13.05 -9.43 6.81
C ASP A 8 -12.44 -8.29 5.96
N PRO A 9 -12.95 -8.02 4.74
CA PRO A 9 -12.46 -6.90 3.92
C PRO A 9 -12.51 -5.56 4.65
N GLU A 10 -13.49 -5.34 5.53
CA GLU A 10 -13.63 -4.08 6.29
C GLU A 10 -12.52 -3.89 7.34
N GLN A 11 -11.83 -4.97 7.73
CA GLN A 11 -10.68 -4.90 8.65
C GLN A 11 -9.37 -4.52 7.96
N VAL A 12 -9.35 -4.40 6.63
CA VAL A 12 -8.20 -3.86 5.91
C VAL A 12 -8.12 -2.36 6.18
N VAL A 13 -7.15 -1.99 7.02
CA VAL A 13 -6.85 -0.59 7.37
C VAL A 13 -6.67 0.25 6.12
N ASP A 14 -7.14 1.51 6.14
CA ASP A 14 -6.88 2.46 5.07
C ASP A 14 -5.46 3.05 5.13
N HIS A 15 -5.08 3.72 4.04
CA HIS A 15 -3.75 4.30 3.87
C HIS A 15 -3.44 5.41 4.88
N LEU A 16 -4.43 6.12 5.42
CA LEU A 16 -4.21 7.18 6.41
C LEU A 16 -4.00 6.60 7.82
N ASN A 17 -4.68 5.49 8.13
CA ASN A 17 -4.65 4.86 9.45
C ASN A 17 -3.55 3.79 9.61
N CYS A 18 -2.84 3.45 8.53
CA CYS A 18 -1.69 2.56 8.57
C CYS A 18 -0.46 3.24 9.21
N ARG A 19 0.62 2.48 9.46
CA ARG A 19 1.86 3.03 10.06
C ARG A 19 2.51 4.10 9.18
N LEU A 20 2.52 3.90 7.86
CA LEU A 20 3.09 4.85 6.91
C LEU A 20 2.26 6.14 6.84
N GLY A 21 0.92 6.03 6.75
CA GLY A 21 0.02 7.20 6.77
C GLY A 21 0.13 8.01 8.06
N LYS A 22 0.18 7.33 9.21
CA LYS A 22 0.39 7.99 10.51
C LYS A 22 1.74 8.70 10.61
N TRP A 23 2.79 8.11 10.05
CA TRP A 23 4.09 8.78 9.96
C TRP A 23 4.00 10.01 9.05
N TYR A 24 3.42 9.86 7.85
CA TYR A 24 3.29 10.93 6.86
C TYR A 24 2.53 12.15 7.40
N ALA A 25 1.47 11.91 8.18
CA ALA A 25 0.69 12.96 8.84
C ALA A 25 1.51 13.87 9.79
N ASN A 26 2.70 13.44 10.21
CA ASN A 26 3.60 14.20 11.08
C ASN A 26 4.82 14.78 10.34
N VAL A 27 4.93 14.57 9.02
CA VAL A 27 6.05 15.08 8.22
C VAL A 27 5.87 16.59 7.98
N THR A 28 6.92 17.36 8.23
CA THR A 28 6.97 18.81 7.94
C THR A 28 8.07 19.19 6.96
N ASP A 29 8.97 18.26 6.62
CA ASP A 29 10.06 18.50 5.68
C ASP A 29 9.53 18.67 4.25
N PRO A 30 9.77 19.82 3.58
CA PRO A 30 9.19 20.10 2.27
C PRO A 30 9.58 19.09 1.18
N VAL A 31 10.83 18.60 1.21
CA VAL A 31 11.33 17.64 0.21
C VAL A 31 10.64 16.30 0.39
N THR A 32 10.52 15.84 1.62
CA THR A 32 9.78 14.62 1.95
C THR A 32 8.31 14.72 1.53
N LEU A 33 7.65 15.85 1.83
CA LEU A 33 6.27 16.09 1.41
C LEU A 33 6.12 16.03 -0.11
N GLU A 34 6.99 16.71 -0.85
CA GLU A 34 6.96 16.73 -2.31
C GLU A 34 7.17 15.34 -2.92
N VAL A 35 8.22 14.62 -2.48
CA VAL A 35 8.54 13.28 -3.01
C VAL A 35 7.42 12.29 -2.68
N PHE A 36 6.89 12.33 -1.46
CA PHE A 36 5.79 11.45 -1.06
C PHE A 36 4.52 11.73 -1.87
N GLU A 37 4.08 12.98 -1.98
CA GLU A 37 2.89 13.35 -2.76
C GLU A 37 3.04 12.96 -4.23
N LYS A 38 4.23 13.16 -4.79
CA LYS A 38 4.48 12.89 -6.21
C LYS A 38 4.54 11.40 -6.54
N TYR A 39 5.08 10.58 -5.65
CA TYR A 39 5.44 9.19 -5.99
C TYR A 39 4.85 8.12 -5.07
N ALA A 40 4.47 8.44 -3.84
CA ALA A 40 3.98 7.47 -2.86
C ALA A 40 2.47 7.58 -2.56
N ALA A 41 1.89 8.78 -2.61
CA ALA A 41 0.51 9.01 -2.15
C ALA A 41 -0.51 8.12 -2.88
N ARG A 42 -0.53 8.16 -4.21
CA ARG A 42 -1.42 7.31 -5.01
C ARG A 42 -1.15 5.80 -4.84
N PRO A 43 0.07 5.27 -5.05
CA PRO A 43 0.28 3.82 -4.92
C PRO A 43 0.01 3.32 -3.50
N HIS A 44 0.20 4.17 -2.49
CA HIS A 44 -0.18 3.87 -1.11
C HIS A 44 -1.69 3.78 -0.90
N GLU A 45 -2.50 4.65 -1.49
CA GLU A 45 -3.95 4.48 -1.48
C GLU A 45 -4.38 3.20 -2.20
N GLU A 46 -3.88 2.99 -3.42
CA GLU A 46 -4.26 1.88 -4.30
C GLU A 46 -3.91 0.51 -3.72
N ILE A 47 -2.76 0.35 -3.05
CA ILE A 47 -2.39 -0.94 -2.45
C ILE A 47 -3.37 -1.36 -1.33
N HIS A 48 -3.96 -0.40 -0.61
CA HIS A 48 -4.96 -0.68 0.42
C HIS A 48 -6.33 -1.02 -0.18
N ASP A 49 -6.72 -0.37 -1.27
CA ASP A 49 -7.93 -0.74 -2.04
C ASP A 49 -7.80 -2.14 -2.64
N LEU A 50 -6.65 -2.45 -3.24
CA LEU A 50 -6.39 -3.78 -3.79
C LEU A 50 -6.33 -4.85 -2.70
N ALA A 51 -5.80 -4.54 -1.52
CA ALA A 51 -5.83 -5.48 -0.40
C ALA A 51 -7.29 -5.84 0.00
N ARG A 52 -8.20 -4.87 0.05
CA ARG A 52 -9.64 -5.13 0.26
C ARG A 52 -10.23 -6.00 -0.85
N GLN A 53 -9.88 -5.69 -2.09
CA GLN A 53 -10.36 -6.45 -3.26
C GLN A 53 -9.86 -7.90 -3.23
N ALA A 54 -8.58 -8.13 -2.93
CA ALA A 54 -8.00 -9.47 -2.84
C ALA A 54 -8.68 -10.31 -1.76
N VAL A 55 -8.97 -9.73 -0.59
CA VAL A 55 -9.70 -10.40 0.49
C VAL A 55 -11.13 -10.74 0.05
N THR A 56 -11.81 -9.82 -0.63
CA THR A 56 -13.17 -10.03 -1.16
C THR A 56 -13.21 -11.20 -2.15
N LEU A 57 -12.34 -11.17 -3.18
CA LEU A 57 -12.25 -12.22 -4.20
C LEU A 57 -11.92 -13.59 -3.58
N ASN A 58 -10.98 -13.63 -2.63
CA ASN A 58 -10.64 -14.86 -1.92
C ASN A 58 -11.83 -15.41 -1.11
N ASN A 59 -12.61 -14.54 -0.45
CA ASN A 59 -13.81 -14.96 0.27
C ASN A 59 -14.91 -15.51 -0.66
N GLU A 60 -14.98 -15.00 -1.88
CA GLU A 60 -15.91 -15.45 -2.95
C GLU A 60 -15.41 -16.70 -3.69
N GLY A 61 -14.19 -17.17 -3.39
CA GLY A 61 -13.58 -18.35 -4.03
C GLY A 61 -12.91 -18.07 -5.38
N GLN A 62 -12.82 -16.79 -5.76
CA GLN A 62 -12.18 -16.29 -6.99
C GLN A 62 -10.66 -16.18 -6.79
N HIS A 63 -10.01 -17.32 -6.59
CA HIS A 63 -8.60 -17.35 -6.17
C HIS A 63 -7.62 -16.90 -7.27
N GLU A 64 -7.93 -17.15 -8.55
CA GLU A 64 -7.06 -16.73 -9.66
C GLU A 64 -7.06 -15.20 -9.78
N GLU A 65 -8.24 -14.58 -9.72
CA GLU A 65 -8.40 -13.13 -9.74
C GLU A 65 -7.79 -12.48 -8.49
N ALA A 66 -7.90 -13.13 -7.31
CA ALA A 66 -7.23 -12.66 -6.11
C ALA A 66 -5.69 -12.65 -6.29
N LEU A 67 -5.11 -13.65 -6.96
CA LEU A 67 -3.68 -13.70 -7.26
C LEU A 67 -3.25 -12.60 -8.24
N GLU A 68 -4.09 -12.26 -9.23
CA GLU A 68 -3.83 -11.14 -10.13
C GLU A 68 -3.83 -9.80 -9.39
N VAL A 69 -4.78 -9.61 -8.47
CA VAL A 69 -4.83 -8.42 -7.61
C VAL A 69 -3.58 -8.33 -6.72
N ILE A 70 -3.16 -9.45 -6.12
CA ILE A 70 -1.93 -9.51 -5.32
C ILE A 70 -0.70 -9.18 -6.18
N ALA A 71 -0.63 -9.66 -7.42
CA ALA A 71 0.46 -9.30 -8.34
C ALA A 71 0.50 -7.78 -8.59
N LYS A 72 -0.65 -7.13 -8.75
CA LYS A 72 -0.75 -5.66 -8.87
C LYS A 72 -0.33 -4.94 -7.58
N MET A 73 -0.68 -5.48 -6.41
CA MET A 73 -0.20 -4.95 -5.12
C MET A 73 1.33 -4.94 -5.04
N HIS A 74 2.00 -5.97 -5.56
CA HIS A 74 3.47 -6.00 -5.62
C HIS A 74 4.06 -4.86 -6.47
N GLN A 75 3.39 -4.48 -7.56
CA GLN A 75 3.83 -3.35 -8.39
C GLN A 75 3.77 -2.03 -7.61
N TYR A 76 2.63 -1.75 -6.96
CA TYR A 76 2.50 -0.55 -6.13
C TYR A 76 3.41 -0.57 -4.90
N SER A 77 3.67 -1.73 -4.31
CA SER A 77 4.66 -1.85 -3.22
C SER A 77 6.05 -1.42 -3.69
N ASN A 78 6.45 -1.76 -4.91
CA ASN A 78 7.75 -1.34 -5.45
C ASN A 78 7.80 0.17 -5.67
N GLU A 79 6.72 0.78 -6.13
CA GLU A 79 6.61 2.24 -6.28
C GLU A 79 6.74 2.97 -4.92
N ILE A 80 6.06 2.48 -3.89
CA ILE A 80 6.15 3.03 -2.53
C ILE A 80 7.58 2.92 -1.99
N ILE A 81 8.21 1.75 -2.13
CA ILE A 81 9.59 1.52 -1.68
C ILE A 81 10.55 2.47 -2.40
N ALA A 82 10.44 2.61 -3.72
CA ALA A 82 11.28 3.50 -4.50
C ALA A 82 11.11 4.97 -4.10
N ALA A 83 9.89 5.39 -3.73
CA ALA A 83 9.65 6.73 -3.21
C ALA A 83 10.28 6.93 -1.82
N ILE A 84 10.17 5.95 -0.93
CA ILE A 84 10.83 5.99 0.39
C ILE A 84 12.35 6.04 0.25
N ASP A 85 12.92 5.25 -0.66
CA ASP A 85 14.36 5.30 -0.96
C ASP A 85 14.77 6.69 -1.43
N GLN A 86 13.99 7.34 -2.31
CA GLN A 86 14.27 8.72 -2.72
C GLN A 86 14.25 9.71 -1.54
N ILE A 87 13.27 9.60 -0.64
CA ILE A 87 13.19 10.43 0.56
C ILE A 87 14.44 10.25 1.43
N MET A 88 14.89 9.01 1.64
CA MET A 88 16.07 8.71 2.46
C MET A 88 17.37 9.28 1.88
N HIS A 89 17.52 9.29 0.56
CA HIS A 89 18.72 9.80 -0.10
C HIS A 89 18.68 11.31 -0.36
N ALA A 90 17.50 11.93 -0.40
CA ALA A 90 17.35 13.37 -0.61
C ALA A 90 17.94 14.21 0.55
N GLY A 91 17.94 13.68 1.77
CA GLY A 91 18.54 14.33 2.96
C GLY A 91 20.05 14.11 3.13
N SER A 92 20.72 13.41 2.21
CA SER A 92 22.16 13.07 2.31
C SER A 92 23.08 13.97 1.47
N ASN A 93 22.63 15.17 1.06
CA ASN A 93 23.43 16.13 0.29
C ASN A 93 23.79 17.38 1.10
#